data_AF-A0A067NTZ4-F1
#
_entry.id   AF-A0A067NTZ4-F1
#
_cell.length_a   1.000
_cell.length_b   1.000
_cell.length_c   1.000
_cell.angle_alpha   90.00
_cell.angle_beta   90.00
_cell.angle_gamma   90.00
#
_symmetry.space_group_name_H-M   'P 1'
#
loop_
_entity.id
_entity.type
_entity.pdbx_description
1 polymer ?
#
loop_
_entity_poly.entity_id
_entity_poly.type
_entity_poly.pdbx_seq_one_letter_code
_entity_poly.pdbx_strand_id
1 'polypeptide(L)'
;MKLSVAFTVAAILAPVYSLPIKRAIDPALVPDFGHAAGVNPTGTGDCDGAVNDASGKPIKVPCACPPDRNSFIQALDANVAAGKAVNNPSVKVTFPTDNSKESQITRINAALVTLQNLNGPGKGCPASSTTLLAQQKAIADGTAPPAPPSAPPVPAPAPPAAAPAPPASAGGVDPALVPDLGFQSGLNPTGTGDCDGAVNGADGKPIKIPCACPPERDTFIK
;
A
#
# COMPACT_ATOMS: atom_id res chain seq x y z
N MET A 1 -55.59 -23.70 -39.88
CA MET A 1 -54.62 -24.20 -38.87
C MET A 1 -53.56 -23.12 -38.66
N LYS A 2 -53.59 -22.40 -37.53
CA LYS A 2 -52.57 -21.41 -37.16
C LYS A 2 -51.86 -21.95 -35.92
N LEU A 3 -50.58 -22.32 -36.08
CA LEU A 3 -49.73 -22.81 -35.01
C LEU A 3 -49.09 -21.60 -34.31
N SER A 4 -49.45 -21.36 -33.05
CA SER A 4 -48.78 -20.37 -32.20
C SER A 4 -47.61 -21.04 -31.48
N VAL A 5 -46.38 -20.63 -31.82
CA VAL A 5 -45.15 -21.04 -31.14
C VAL A 5 -44.86 -20.05 -30.02
N ALA A 6 -44.89 -20.51 -28.77
CA ALA A 6 -44.49 -19.72 -27.61
C ALA A 6 -42.98 -19.92 -27.36
N PHE A 7 -42.20 -18.84 -27.46
CA PHE A 7 -40.79 -18.80 -27.07
C PHE A 7 -40.70 -18.43 -25.58
N THR A 8 -40.27 -19.38 -24.74
CA THR A 8 -39.90 -19.13 -23.34
C THR A 8 -38.43 -18.73 -23.26
N VAL A 9 -38.17 -17.48 -22.86
CA VAL A 9 -36.82 -16.96 -22.56
C VAL A 9 -36.51 -17.29 -21.10
N ALA A 10 -35.58 -18.23 -20.86
CA ALA A 10 -35.05 -18.51 -19.53
C ALA A 10 -33.88 -17.55 -19.24
N ALA A 11 -34.08 -16.64 -18.30
CA ALA A 11 -33.03 -15.74 -17.80
C ALA A 11 -32.12 -16.49 -16.83
N ILE A 12 -30.85 -16.66 -17.19
CA ILE A 12 -29.83 -17.32 -16.37
C ILE A 12 -29.16 -16.25 -15.49
N LEU A 13 -29.48 -16.25 -14.19
CA LEU A 13 -28.80 -15.44 -13.18
C LEU A 13 -27.53 -16.16 -12.74
N ALA A 14 -26.36 -15.69 -13.18
CA ALA A 14 -25.07 -16.15 -12.67
C ALA A 14 -24.70 -15.38 -11.39
N PRO A 15 -24.41 -16.04 -10.26
CA PRO A 15 -23.94 -15.37 -9.06
C PRO A 15 -22.48 -14.93 -9.22
N VAL A 16 -22.23 -13.64 -9.10
CA VAL A 16 -20.88 -13.07 -9.05
C VAL A 16 -20.35 -13.28 -7.63
N TYR A 17 -19.56 -14.34 -7.42
CA TYR A 17 -18.86 -14.54 -6.16
C TYR A 17 -17.66 -13.59 -6.09
N SER A 18 -17.78 -12.51 -5.32
CA SER A 18 -16.65 -11.67 -4.92
C SER A 18 -15.78 -12.44 -3.92
N LEU A 19 -14.80 -13.20 -4.42
CA LEU A 19 -13.78 -13.79 -3.56
C LEU A 19 -12.86 -12.69 -3.02
N PRO A 20 -12.59 -12.63 -1.71
CA PRO A 20 -11.63 -11.69 -1.15
C PRO A 20 -10.25 -12.01 -1.72
N ILE A 21 -9.63 -11.04 -2.40
CA ILE A 21 -8.26 -11.15 -2.91
C ILE A 21 -7.32 -11.23 -1.69
N LYS A 22 -6.87 -12.44 -1.36
CA LYS A 22 -5.81 -12.63 -0.37
C LYS A 22 -4.52 -12.10 -0.99
N ARG A 23 -4.00 -10.97 -0.49
CA ARG A 23 -2.64 -10.51 -0.85
C ARG A 23 -1.62 -11.56 -0.42
N ALA A 24 -0.65 -11.81 -1.28
CA ALA A 24 0.49 -12.69 -1.00
C ALA A 24 1.43 -12.07 0.04
N ILE A 25 1.41 -10.75 0.20
CA ILE A 25 2.25 -10.02 1.16
C ILE A 25 1.41 -9.22 2.18
N ASP A 26 1.96 -9.10 3.39
CA ASP A 26 1.51 -8.15 4.40
C ASP A 26 2.13 -6.76 4.14
N PRO A 27 1.33 -5.70 3.86
CA PRO A 27 1.83 -4.34 3.67
C PRO A 27 2.68 -3.80 4.82
N ALA A 28 2.44 -4.24 6.06
CA ALA A 28 3.20 -3.79 7.24
C ALA A 28 4.66 -4.29 7.22
N LEU A 29 4.93 -5.38 6.49
CA LEU A 29 6.29 -5.91 6.31
C LEU A 29 7.05 -5.28 5.15
N VAL A 30 6.38 -4.45 4.34
CA VAL A 30 6.99 -3.76 3.20
C VAL A 30 7.82 -2.58 3.72
N PRO A 31 9.14 -2.56 3.47
CA PRO A 31 10.01 -1.47 3.91
C PRO A 31 9.54 -0.11 3.38
N ASP A 32 9.65 0.93 4.21
CA ASP A 32 9.36 2.29 3.80
C ASP A 32 10.43 2.80 2.81
N PHE A 33 10.06 3.65 1.86
CA PHE A 33 11.05 4.24 0.96
C PHE A 33 11.97 5.23 1.68
N GLY A 34 11.51 5.86 2.76
CA GLY A 34 12.22 6.88 3.51
C GLY A 34 12.60 8.11 2.69
N HIS A 35 11.95 8.32 1.55
CA HIS A 35 12.13 9.47 0.66
C HIS A 35 10.84 9.74 -0.11
N ALA A 36 10.57 11.01 -0.42
CA ALA A 36 9.40 11.42 -1.20
C ALA A 36 9.75 11.58 -2.68
N ALA A 37 8.76 11.40 -3.56
CA ALA A 37 8.91 11.73 -4.97
C ALA A 37 8.92 13.25 -5.19
N GLY A 38 9.45 13.70 -6.33
CA GLY A 38 9.33 15.10 -6.72
C GLY A 38 10.16 16.10 -5.89
N VAL A 39 11.16 15.65 -5.13
CA VAL A 39 11.98 16.54 -4.28
C VAL A 39 12.88 17.42 -5.15
N ASN A 40 12.79 18.75 -4.97
CA ASN A 40 13.62 19.75 -5.67
C ASN A 40 13.73 19.53 -7.19
N PRO A 41 12.62 19.66 -7.94
CA PRO A 41 12.63 19.45 -9.39
C PRO A 41 13.52 20.49 -10.08
N THR A 42 14.34 20.03 -11.03
CA THR A 42 15.21 20.90 -11.85
C THR A 42 14.48 21.54 -13.03
N GLY A 43 13.25 21.11 -13.32
CA GLY A 43 12.49 21.48 -14.52
C GLY A 43 12.84 20.64 -15.76
N THR A 44 13.81 19.72 -15.69
CA THR A 44 14.19 18.80 -16.78
C THR A 44 13.65 17.38 -16.63
N GLY A 45 12.86 17.13 -15.59
CA GLY A 45 12.36 15.79 -15.24
C GLY A 45 13.16 15.07 -14.16
N ASP A 46 14.22 15.70 -13.66
CA ASP A 46 15.09 15.19 -12.60
C ASP A 46 14.81 15.87 -11.25
N CYS A 47 14.89 15.07 -10.20
CA CYS A 47 14.68 15.44 -8.82
C CYS A 47 15.82 14.92 -7.94
N ASP A 48 15.94 15.45 -6.74
CA ASP A 48 16.91 14.98 -5.75
C ASP A 48 16.51 13.60 -5.22
N GLY A 49 17.44 12.64 -5.32
CA GLY A 49 17.31 11.33 -4.71
C GLY A 49 17.60 11.33 -3.21
N ALA A 50 17.35 10.19 -2.59
CA ALA A 50 17.54 9.93 -1.16
C ALA A 50 19.01 9.78 -0.74
N VAL A 51 19.92 9.58 -1.71
CA VAL A 51 21.33 9.28 -1.47
C VAL A 51 22.20 10.35 -2.11
N ASN A 52 23.24 10.78 -1.39
CA ASN A 52 24.23 11.71 -1.89
C ASN A 52 25.36 10.99 -2.63
N ASP A 53 25.92 11.64 -3.65
CA ASP A 53 27.15 11.23 -4.32
C ASP A 53 28.40 11.50 -3.45
N ALA A 54 29.57 11.14 -3.97
CA ALA A 54 30.85 11.36 -3.28
C ALA A 54 31.19 12.84 -3.06
N SER A 55 30.52 13.76 -3.77
CA SER A 55 30.69 15.21 -3.62
C SER A 55 29.71 15.79 -2.58
N GLY A 56 28.88 14.95 -1.96
CA GLY A 56 27.88 15.35 -0.98
C GLY A 56 26.61 15.95 -1.60
N LYS A 57 26.39 15.83 -2.92
CA LYS A 57 25.17 16.30 -3.58
C LYS A 57 24.17 15.15 -3.76
N PRO A 58 22.85 15.38 -3.65
CA PRO A 58 21.85 14.36 -3.95
C PRO A 58 22.02 13.81 -5.37
N ILE A 59 22.03 12.49 -5.49
CA ILE A 59 22.03 11.82 -6.80
C ILE A 59 20.71 12.17 -7.49
N LYS A 60 20.78 12.64 -8.73
CA LYS A 60 19.59 12.96 -9.52
C LYS A 60 18.85 11.68 -9.93
N VAL A 61 17.54 11.69 -9.74
CA VAL A 61 16.62 10.58 -10.08
C VAL A 61 15.42 11.13 -10.85
N PRO A 62 14.69 10.31 -11.62
CA PRO A 62 13.44 10.75 -12.23
C PRO A 62 12.46 11.25 -11.17
N CYS A 63 11.77 12.37 -11.41
CA CYS A 63 10.84 12.94 -10.42
C CYS A 63 9.66 12.05 -10.06
N ALA A 64 9.32 11.09 -10.90
CA ALA A 64 8.32 10.06 -10.61
C ALA A 64 8.81 8.97 -9.64
N CYS A 65 10.06 9.06 -9.16
CA CYS A 65 10.67 8.12 -8.24
C CYS A 65 10.86 8.76 -6.86
N PRO A 66 10.54 8.04 -5.76
CA PRO A 66 9.94 6.70 -5.74
C PRO A 66 8.49 6.66 -6.26
N PRO A 67 7.99 5.48 -6.68
CA PRO A 67 6.62 5.34 -7.16
C PRO A 67 5.60 5.56 -6.03
N ASP A 68 4.32 5.66 -6.39
CA ASP A 68 3.24 5.54 -5.40
C ASP A 68 3.35 4.22 -4.61
N ARG A 69 3.14 4.30 -3.30
CA ARG A 69 3.33 3.16 -2.39
C ARG A 69 2.33 2.04 -2.66
N ASN A 70 1.09 2.37 -2.98
CA ASN A 70 0.07 1.35 -3.25
C ASN A 70 0.34 0.65 -4.60
N SER A 71 0.68 1.41 -5.64
CA SER A 71 1.11 0.84 -6.92
C SER A 71 2.35 -0.05 -6.77
N PHE A 72 3.31 0.35 -5.94
CA PHE A 72 4.49 -0.46 -5.65
C PHE A 72 4.13 -1.76 -4.91
N ILE A 73 3.28 -1.70 -3.89
CA ILE A 73 2.84 -2.89 -3.14
C ILE A 73 2.13 -3.87 -4.07
N GLN A 74 1.31 -3.39 -5.01
CA GLN A 74 0.68 -4.23 -6.03
C GLN A 74 1.72 -4.93 -6.93
N ALA A 75 2.75 -4.21 -7.37
CA ALA A 75 3.83 -4.79 -8.17
C ALA A 75 4.64 -5.83 -7.37
N LEU A 76 4.91 -5.55 -6.10
CA LEU A 76 5.61 -6.46 -5.20
C LEU A 76 4.78 -7.73 -4.95
N ASP A 77 3.49 -7.58 -4.69
CA ASP A 77 2.55 -8.69 -4.51
C ASP A 77 2.52 -9.61 -5.74
N ALA A 78 2.46 -9.03 -6.95
CA ALA A 78 2.53 -9.77 -8.19
C ALA A 78 3.86 -10.52 -8.36
N ASN A 79 4.99 -9.90 -8.01
CA ASN A 79 6.31 -10.53 -8.07
C ASN A 79 6.42 -11.71 -7.08
N VAL A 80 5.90 -11.54 -5.87
CA VAL A 80 5.92 -12.58 -4.83
C VAL A 80 5.00 -13.74 -5.21
N ALA A 81 3.78 -13.46 -5.69
CA ALA A 81 2.86 -14.47 -6.20
C ALA A 81 3.47 -15.26 -7.38
N ALA A 82 4.29 -14.61 -8.22
CA ALA A 82 4.98 -15.24 -9.35
C ALA A 82 6.30 -15.94 -8.96
N GLY A 83 6.81 -15.72 -7.73
CA GLY A 83 8.13 -16.16 -7.26
C GLY A 83 9.33 -15.50 -7.96
N LYS A 84 9.09 -14.44 -8.74
CA LYS A 84 10.07 -13.76 -9.61
C LYS A 84 9.58 -12.38 -10.00
N ALA A 85 10.48 -11.50 -10.44
CA ALA A 85 10.08 -10.21 -11.00
C ALA A 85 9.30 -10.42 -12.31
N VAL A 86 8.03 -10.02 -12.37
CA VAL A 86 7.14 -10.27 -13.52
C VAL A 86 7.71 -9.66 -14.81
N ASN A 87 8.29 -8.47 -14.72
CA ASN A 87 8.90 -7.77 -15.86
C ASN A 87 10.40 -8.08 -16.04
N ASN A 88 10.98 -8.94 -15.18
CA ASN A 88 12.33 -9.48 -15.34
C ASN A 88 12.41 -10.91 -14.77
N PRO A 89 11.81 -11.91 -15.45
CA PRO A 89 11.58 -13.25 -14.89
C PRO A 89 12.83 -14.02 -14.47
N SER A 90 14.01 -13.61 -14.93
CA SER A 90 15.30 -14.19 -14.55
C SER A 90 15.68 -13.90 -13.08
N VAL A 91 15.05 -12.90 -12.45
CA VAL A 91 15.32 -12.53 -11.06
C VAL A 91 14.26 -13.13 -10.14
N LYS A 92 14.68 -14.03 -9.25
CA LYS A 92 13.80 -14.63 -8.25
C LYS A 92 13.43 -13.62 -7.16
N VAL A 93 12.20 -13.69 -6.68
CA VAL A 93 11.68 -12.84 -5.61
C VAL A 93 11.05 -13.73 -4.55
N THR A 94 11.46 -13.53 -3.31
CA THR A 94 10.88 -14.16 -2.12
C THR A 94 10.59 -13.09 -1.08
N PHE A 95 9.57 -13.31 -0.26
CA PHE A 95 9.15 -12.33 0.75
C PHE A 95 8.81 -13.06 2.06
N PRO A 96 9.81 -13.34 2.90
CA PRO A 96 9.61 -14.05 4.15
C PRO A 96 8.88 -13.18 5.17
N THR A 97 8.10 -13.80 6.05
CA THR A 97 7.22 -13.13 7.02
C THR A 97 7.77 -13.10 8.44
N ASP A 98 8.83 -13.85 8.73
CA ASP A 98 9.46 -13.84 10.05
C ASP A 98 10.32 -12.58 10.26
N ASN A 99 10.77 -12.40 11.50
CA ASN A 99 11.46 -11.20 11.95
C ASN A 99 12.98 -11.37 12.06
N SER A 100 13.53 -12.47 11.51
CA SER A 100 14.99 -12.62 11.46
C SER A 100 15.62 -11.51 10.62
N LYS A 101 16.88 -11.21 10.95
CA LYS A 101 17.71 -10.26 10.20
C LYS A 101 17.80 -10.62 8.72
N GLU A 102 17.94 -11.91 8.41
CA GLU A 102 17.99 -12.43 7.05
C GLU A 102 16.67 -12.19 6.31
N SER A 103 15.53 -12.40 6.97
CA SER A 103 14.21 -12.17 6.38
C SER A 103 13.95 -10.68 6.12
N GLN A 104 14.36 -9.80 7.03
CA GLN A 104 14.30 -8.35 6.81
C GLN A 104 15.14 -7.91 5.61
N ILE A 105 16.38 -8.40 5.51
CA ILE A 105 17.27 -8.13 4.36
C ILE A 105 16.64 -8.67 3.06
N THR A 106 16.04 -9.86 3.11
CA THR A 106 15.38 -10.47 1.95
C THR A 106 14.21 -9.63 1.46
N ARG A 107 13.38 -9.08 2.38
CA ARG A 107 12.29 -8.17 2.03
C ARG A 107 12.80 -6.88 1.38
N ILE A 108 13.91 -6.32 1.87
CA ILE A 108 14.51 -5.14 1.23
C ILE A 108 15.05 -5.48 -0.16
N ASN A 109 15.70 -6.64 -0.34
CA ASN A 109 16.14 -7.08 -1.65
C ASN A 109 14.95 -7.27 -2.62
N ALA A 110 13.86 -7.88 -2.17
CA ALA A 110 12.64 -8.00 -2.97
C ALA A 110 12.06 -6.63 -3.34
N ALA A 111 12.09 -5.67 -2.41
CA ALA A 111 11.67 -4.30 -2.66
C ALA A 111 12.56 -3.60 -3.70
N LEU A 112 13.88 -3.70 -3.57
CA LEU A 112 14.85 -3.15 -4.53
C LEU A 112 14.70 -3.77 -5.93
N VAL A 113 14.56 -5.09 -6.02
CA VAL A 113 14.31 -5.80 -7.28
C VAL A 113 13.01 -5.31 -7.91
N THR A 114 11.93 -5.20 -7.13
CA THR A 114 10.66 -4.69 -7.64
C THR A 114 10.79 -3.26 -8.16
N LEU A 115 11.41 -2.38 -7.37
CA LEU A 115 11.66 -0.98 -7.70
C LEU A 115 12.39 -0.82 -9.05
N GLN A 116 13.44 -1.61 -9.25
CA GLN A 116 14.29 -1.55 -10.45
C GLN A 116 13.65 -2.18 -11.68
N ASN A 117 12.64 -3.05 -11.50
CA ASN A 117 12.02 -3.81 -12.58
C ASN A 117 10.54 -3.46 -12.80
N LEU A 118 10.08 -2.27 -12.40
CA LEU A 118 8.67 -1.87 -12.53
C LEU A 118 8.16 -1.90 -13.98
N ASN A 119 8.99 -1.54 -14.97
CA ASN A 119 8.58 -1.46 -16.39
C ASN A 119 9.48 -2.28 -17.32
N GLY A 120 10.24 -3.24 -16.79
CA GLY A 120 11.20 -4.05 -17.54
C GLY A 120 12.57 -4.16 -16.86
N PRO A 121 13.51 -4.93 -17.42
CA PRO A 121 14.82 -5.15 -16.81
C PRO A 121 15.59 -3.83 -16.60
N GLY A 122 15.76 -3.43 -15.33
CA GLY A 122 16.41 -2.17 -14.95
C GLY A 122 15.63 -0.92 -15.39
N LYS A 123 14.37 -1.06 -15.82
CA LYS A 123 13.49 0.04 -16.26
C LYS A 123 12.50 0.38 -15.16
N GLY A 124 13.03 0.88 -14.05
CA GLY A 124 12.25 1.30 -12.90
C GLY A 124 12.90 2.45 -12.18
N CYS A 125 12.59 2.59 -10.90
CA CYS A 125 13.21 3.61 -10.08
C CYS A 125 14.59 3.14 -9.59
N PRO A 126 15.62 3.99 -9.65
CA PRO A 126 16.95 3.63 -9.16
C PRO A 126 16.93 3.50 -7.63
N ALA A 127 17.81 2.68 -7.06
CA ALA A 127 17.87 2.50 -5.61
C ALA A 127 18.11 3.83 -4.87
N SER A 128 18.83 4.78 -5.49
CA SER A 128 19.07 6.14 -4.99
C SER A 128 17.82 6.99 -4.85
N SER A 129 16.66 6.57 -5.38
CA SER A 129 15.37 7.24 -5.10
C SER A 129 14.77 6.87 -3.75
N THR A 130 15.41 5.97 -3.00
CA THR A 130 14.95 5.49 -1.70
C THR A 130 16.11 5.33 -0.72
N THR A 131 15.80 5.13 0.55
CA THR A 131 16.76 4.81 1.61
C THR A 131 16.93 3.30 1.84
N LEU A 132 16.38 2.45 0.97
CA LEU A 132 16.34 0.99 1.16
C LEU A 132 17.74 0.37 1.33
N LEU A 133 18.75 0.84 0.59
CA LEU A 133 20.13 0.36 0.76
C LEU A 133 20.71 0.74 2.14
N ALA A 134 20.39 1.94 2.64
CA ALA A 134 20.81 2.37 3.97
C ALA A 134 20.10 1.55 5.06
N GLN A 135 18.81 1.26 4.89
CA GLN A 135 18.05 0.38 5.78
C GLN A 135 18.63 -1.04 5.81
N GLN A 136 18.95 -1.60 4.63
CA GLN A 136 19.59 -2.92 4.53
C GLN A 136 20.91 -2.96 5.29
N LYS A 137 21.73 -1.91 5.13
CA LYS A 137 22.98 -1.77 5.87
C LYS A 137 22.74 -1.66 7.38
N ALA A 138 21.78 -0.86 7.82
CA ALA A 138 21.47 -0.73 9.24
C ALA A 138 21.02 -2.06 9.86
N ILE A 139 20.21 -2.85 9.15
CA ILE A 139 19.81 -4.19 9.59
C ILE A 139 21.03 -5.13 9.61
N ALA A 140 21.87 -5.08 8.56
CA ALA A 140 23.11 -5.85 8.46
C ALA A 140 24.10 -5.53 9.60
N ASP A 141 24.15 -4.28 10.05
CA ASP A 141 25.03 -3.81 11.12
C ASP A 141 24.39 -3.96 12.52
N GLY A 142 23.11 -4.35 12.59
CA GLY A 142 22.37 -4.46 13.85
C GLY A 142 22.01 -3.11 14.49
N THR A 143 22.08 -2.03 13.72
CA THR A 143 21.79 -0.65 14.14
C THR A 143 20.40 -0.17 13.74
N ALA A 144 19.64 -1.01 13.03
CA ALA A 144 18.24 -0.74 12.73
C ALA A 144 17.42 -0.62 14.03
N PRO A 145 16.44 0.30 14.10
CA PRO A 145 15.50 0.34 15.21
C PRO A 145 14.89 -1.04 15.44
N PRO A 146 14.60 -1.43 16.69
CA PRO A 146 13.96 -2.71 16.97
C PRO A 146 12.69 -2.82 16.11
N ALA A 147 12.57 -3.91 15.35
CA ALA A 147 11.33 -4.18 14.65
C ALA A 147 10.18 -4.13 15.67
N PRO A 148 9.04 -3.51 15.34
CA PRO A 148 7.87 -3.58 16.22
C PRO A 148 7.60 -5.05 16.54
N PRO A 149 7.27 -5.40 17.79
CA PRO A 149 7.08 -6.78 18.19
C PRO A 149 6.08 -7.43 17.24
N SER A 150 6.45 -8.61 16.74
CA SER A 150 5.56 -9.44 15.93
C SER A 150 4.26 -9.59 16.69
N ALA A 151 3.15 -9.08 16.14
CA ALA A 151 1.85 -9.37 16.70
C ALA A 151 1.71 -10.90 16.78
N PRO A 152 1.21 -11.46 17.90
CA PRO A 152 0.97 -12.89 17.99
C PRO A 152 0.06 -13.33 16.83
N PRO A 153 0.19 -14.57 16.34
CA PRO A 153 -0.67 -15.08 15.28
C PRO A 153 -2.13 -14.86 15.71
N VAL A 154 -2.85 -14.05 14.92
CA VAL A 154 -4.25 -13.76 15.18
C VAL A 154 -5.00 -15.10 15.13
N PRO A 155 -5.73 -15.50 16.18
CA PRO A 155 -6.55 -16.70 16.15
C PRO A 155 -7.47 -16.66 14.93
N ALA A 156 -7.66 -17.80 14.28
CA ALA A 156 -8.60 -17.90 13.17
C ALA A 156 -9.96 -17.29 13.60
N PRO A 157 -10.54 -16.37 12.80
CA PRO A 157 -11.81 -15.76 13.14
C PRO A 157 -12.84 -16.86 13.35
N ALA A 158 -13.53 -16.80 14.49
CA ALA A 158 -14.66 -17.68 14.77
C ALA A 158 -15.67 -17.58 13.61
N PRO A 159 -16.32 -18.70 13.24
CA PRO A 159 -17.33 -18.67 12.18
C PRO A 159 -18.39 -17.60 12.52
N PRO A 160 -18.76 -16.73 11.55
CA PRO A 160 -19.70 -15.65 11.80
C PRO A 160 -21.03 -16.24 12.27
N ALA A 161 -21.53 -15.73 13.39
CA ALA A 161 -22.89 -16.00 13.83
C ALA A 161 -23.87 -15.57 12.73
N ALA A 162 -24.91 -16.36 12.52
CA ALA A 162 -25.92 -16.10 11.49
C ALA A 162 -26.47 -14.68 11.62
N ALA A 163 -26.40 -13.92 10.51
CA ALA A 163 -26.84 -12.55 10.47
C ALA A 163 -28.36 -12.46 10.75
N PRO A 164 -28.82 -11.53 11.62
CA PRO A 164 -30.23 -11.23 11.73
C PRO A 164 -30.73 -10.57 10.44
N ALA A 165 -31.97 -10.87 10.07
CA ALA A 165 -32.61 -10.36 8.87
C ALA A 165 -32.58 -8.82 8.81
N PRO A 166 -32.39 -8.21 7.62
CA PRO A 166 -32.26 -6.77 7.50
C PRO A 166 -33.58 -6.07 7.88
N PRO A 167 -33.54 -4.99 8.68
CA PRO A 167 -34.72 -4.15 8.87
C PRO A 167 -35.00 -3.34 7.60
N ALA A 168 -36.29 -3.13 7.34
CA ALA A 168 -36.77 -2.36 6.20
C ALA A 168 -36.27 -0.91 6.24
N SER A 169 -35.73 -0.44 5.10
CA SER A 169 -35.19 0.90 4.91
C SER A 169 -36.21 2.00 5.18
N ALA A 170 -35.81 2.94 6.04
CA ALA A 170 -36.39 4.28 6.10
C ALA A 170 -35.28 5.32 5.89
N GLY A 171 -35.27 5.95 4.71
CA GLY A 171 -34.87 7.35 4.52
C GLY A 171 -33.40 7.78 4.62
N GLY A 172 -32.41 6.88 4.59
CA GLY A 172 -30.97 7.25 4.60
C GLY A 172 -30.39 7.51 3.20
N VAL A 173 -29.39 8.39 3.13
CA VAL A 173 -28.58 8.58 1.90
C VAL A 173 -27.91 7.26 1.50
N ASP A 174 -27.94 6.93 0.21
CA ASP A 174 -27.36 5.68 -0.31
C ASP A 174 -25.85 5.64 0.00
N PRO A 175 -25.37 4.68 0.83
CA PRO A 175 -23.96 4.55 1.16
C PRO A 175 -23.05 4.34 -0.05
N ALA A 176 -23.58 3.88 -1.19
CA ALA A 176 -22.85 3.72 -2.45
C ALA A 176 -22.59 5.06 -3.16
N LEU A 177 -23.33 6.12 -2.81
CA LEU A 177 -23.19 7.47 -3.39
C LEU A 177 -22.31 8.40 -2.56
N VAL A 178 -21.89 7.99 -1.36
CA VAL A 178 -20.99 8.78 -0.49
C VAL A 178 -19.55 8.44 -0.85
N PRO A 179 -18.76 9.38 -1.42
CA PRO A 179 -17.36 9.15 -1.73
C PRO A 179 -16.57 8.81 -0.47
N ASP A 180 -15.54 7.97 -0.64
CA ASP A 180 -14.59 7.72 0.44
C ASP A 180 -13.89 9.03 0.81
N LEU A 181 -13.79 9.32 2.11
CA LEU A 181 -13.16 10.55 2.60
C LEU A 181 -11.64 10.53 2.40
N GLY A 182 -11.06 9.38 2.03
CA GLY A 182 -9.67 9.25 1.59
C GLY A 182 -8.64 9.50 2.69
N PHE A 183 -9.07 9.64 3.95
CA PHE A 183 -8.20 9.91 5.09
C PHE A 183 -8.74 9.25 6.36
N GLN A 184 -7.85 8.66 7.15
CA GLN A 184 -8.19 7.96 8.39
C GLN A 184 -7.96 8.88 9.59
N SER A 185 -8.90 8.93 10.54
CA SER A 185 -8.71 9.68 11.78
C SER A 185 -7.72 9.00 12.72
N GLY A 186 -7.29 9.73 13.75
CA GLY A 186 -6.42 9.16 14.79
C GLY A 186 -4.96 8.93 14.38
N LEU A 187 -4.50 9.49 13.24
CA LEU A 187 -3.12 9.33 12.78
C LEU A 187 -2.14 10.12 13.65
N ASN A 188 -1.10 9.44 14.14
CA ASN A 188 0.00 10.01 14.95
C ASN A 188 -0.48 10.88 16.13
N PRO A 189 -1.17 10.28 17.12
CA PRO A 189 -1.67 11.02 18.27
C PRO A 189 -0.51 11.58 19.10
N THR A 190 -0.61 12.86 19.45
CA THR A 190 0.40 13.57 20.25
C THR A 190 0.19 13.44 21.77
N GLY A 191 -0.88 12.76 22.20
CA GLY A 191 -1.27 12.64 23.60
C GLY A 191 -2.00 13.85 24.20
N THR A 192 -2.20 14.93 23.43
CA THR A 192 -2.93 16.14 23.85
C THR A 192 -4.32 16.29 23.20
N GLY A 193 -4.74 15.31 22.39
CA GLY A 193 -6.02 15.33 21.65
C GLY A 193 -5.88 15.67 20.16
N ASP A 194 -4.67 16.01 19.73
CA ASP A 194 -4.35 16.35 18.34
C ASP A 194 -3.65 15.19 17.59
N CYS A 195 -4.07 15.01 16.34
CA CYS A 195 -3.60 14.04 15.38
C CYS A 195 -3.18 14.74 14.07
N ASP A 196 -2.41 14.06 13.24
CA ASP A 196 -2.04 14.55 11.92
C ASP A 196 -3.25 14.53 10.98
N GLY A 197 -3.44 15.62 10.24
CA GLY A 197 -4.49 15.79 9.24
C GLY A 197 -4.06 15.44 7.82
N ALA A 198 -5.04 15.42 6.92
CA ALA A 198 -4.89 14.96 5.53
C ALA A 198 -3.96 15.81 4.66
N VAL A 199 -3.66 17.02 5.11
CA VAL A 199 -2.89 18.01 4.34
C VAL A 199 -1.68 18.47 5.15
N ASN A 200 -0.59 18.75 4.45
CA ASN A 200 0.59 19.38 5.04
C ASN A 200 0.43 20.90 5.02
N GLY A 201 0.86 21.55 6.10
CA GLY A 201 0.97 23.01 6.18
C GLY A 201 2.14 23.54 5.37
N ALA A 202 2.31 24.87 5.36
CA ALA A 202 3.38 25.55 4.62
C ALA A 202 4.79 25.08 5.03
N ASP A 203 4.95 24.57 6.26
CA ASP A 203 6.20 24.03 6.80
C ASP A 203 6.48 22.57 6.42
N GLY A 204 5.66 21.98 5.54
CA GLY A 204 5.78 20.60 5.08
C GLY A 204 5.40 19.54 6.13
N LYS A 205 4.90 19.95 7.29
CA LYS A 205 4.39 19.06 8.35
C LYS A 205 2.87 18.89 8.23
N PRO A 206 2.31 17.71 8.61
CA PRO A 206 0.86 17.52 8.66
C PRO A 206 0.19 18.56 9.56
N ILE A 207 -0.90 19.15 9.07
CA ILE A 207 -1.71 20.08 9.87
C ILE A 207 -2.35 19.29 11.00
N LYS A 208 -2.20 19.76 12.25
CA LYS A 208 -2.82 19.11 13.40
C LYS A 208 -4.33 19.35 13.41
N ILE A 209 -5.07 18.26 13.57
CA ILE A 209 -6.53 18.25 13.69
C ILE A 209 -6.92 17.47 14.95
N PRO A 210 -8.12 17.68 15.50
CA PRO A 210 -8.63 16.83 16.57
C PRO A 210 -8.63 15.37 16.13
N CYS A 211 -8.22 14.45 17.00
CA CYS A 211 -8.14 13.02 16.66
C CYS A 211 -9.50 12.39 16.29
N ALA A 212 -10.61 13.06 16.61
CA ALA A 212 -11.96 12.66 16.19
C ALA A 212 -12.29 13.05 14.73
N CYS A 213 -11.40 13.77 14.04
CA CYS A 213 -11.57 14.20 12.67
C CYS A 213 -10.67 13.38 11.72
N PRO A 214 -11.19 12.95 10.56
CA PRO A 214 -12.61 12.95 10.16
C PRO A 214 -13.46 11.94 10.96
N PRO A 215 -14.77 12.19 11.13
CA PRO A 215 -15.68 11.20 11.72
C PRO A 215 -15.77 9.96 10.81
N GLU A 216 -16.08 8.80 11.39
CA GLU A 216 -16.31 7.59 10.59
C GLU A 216 -17.49 7.79 9.64
N ARG A 217 -17.39 7.24 8.42
CA ARG A 217 -18.43 7.37 7.38
C ARG A 217 -19.81 6.99 7.89
N ASP A 218 -19.92 5.95 8.72
CA ASP A 218 -21.20 5.49 9.28
C ASP A 218 -21.82 6.49 10.27
N THR A 219 -21.03 7.41 10.81
CA THR A 219 -21.52 8.53 11.64
C THR A 219 -22.05 9.68 10.78
N PHE A 220 -21.55 9.83 9.56
CA PHE A 220 -22.00 10.85 8.59
C PHE A 220 -23.23 10.43 7.78
N ILE A 221 -23.49 9.12 7.69
CA ILE A 221 -24.55 8.52 6.84
C ILE A 221 -25.86 8.26 7.62
N LYS A 222 -25.87 8.42 8.95
CA LYS A 222 -27.08 8.37 9.79
C LYS A 222 -27.91 9.64 9.64
#